data_AF-A0A3S1AAZ4-F1
#
_entry.id   AF-A0A3S1AAZ4-F1
#
_cell.length_a   1.000
_cell.length_b   1.000
_cell.length_c   1.000
_cell.angle_alpha   90.00
_cell.angle_beta   90.00
_cell.angle_gamma   90.00
#
_symmetry.space_group_name_H-M   'P 1'
#
loop_
_entity.id
_entity.type
_entity.pdbx_description
1 polymer ?
#
loop_
_entity_poly.entity_id
_entity_poly.type
_entity_poly.pdbx_seq_one_letter_code
_entity_poly.pdbx_strand_id
1 'polypeptide(L)'
;MDAVKLLALYEEGETDFQELNLENIDLRNADLSGADFSDANFSGVNFSHANLRNTNLAGVNFHGSDLSNADLSDSDLGGANFSGVNFSHANLRNTNLAGVNFHGSDLSNAYLSNANFCFANAQRSQSDCVYTDDCIYNSQYGYAEELEVAILSDVNLSDAELIETKLCGVDLSNLNLSGADLSDGTDLRTANLSNANLSDANLSNANLSDANLSNANLSDADLSNATNLNSANLNAANLKGADLSSVNLSHKNFSHFNFSDADLSSAELERVDLSYANLSNAHLDCANLKNANLTNANLINANLENADLSGANLENVDLSGANLENADLSGANLENADLSGANLTGTIIDIKTQIDHKWAIVWKIINKENLAQINQQKENQISLFEINHLNLNHADLSNAYLNNAKLANFNLMYTDFSNTNLHSADLRGANLTGANLSGVNLQEANLIKANLQGADLSNADLRYANRSGANLTYTKRDGAKFLTSDISCPWNQLNDEQFELLCYDIIKEKHHPNEIHKMGKSRSRDGGRDIEFYKSTSINNQVKWIVQCKLIKNEKSLSGKSISDIPYMLGRYNARGFCVMTSGVIDSTLHEKLEYEKNRNGFDIEKWSYLEIERFLAEYPEIRARYFKD
;
A
#
# COMPACT_ATOMS: atom_id res chain seq x y z
N MET A 1 -28.38 32.68 -42.86
CA MET A 1 -29.25 33.48 -41.94
C MET A 1 -28.35 34.12 -40.90
N ASP A 2 -28.71 35.25 -40.27
CA ASP A 2 -27.89 35.82 -39.18
C ASP A 2 -28.41 35.38 -37.80
N ALA A 3 -27.56 35.53 -36.77
CA ALA A 3 -27.87 35.10 -35.40
C ALA A 3 -29.12 35.79 -34.83
N VAL A 4 -29.30 37.09 -35.10
CA VAL A 4 -30.45 37.87 -34.58
C VAL A 4 -31.75 37.32 -35.14
N LYS A 5 -31.79 37.02 -36.44
CA LYS A 5 -32.97 36.46 -37.08
C LYS A 5 -33.27 35.03 -36.61
N LEU A 6 -32.24 34.19 -36.42
CA LEU A 6 -32.42 32.85 -35.87
C LEU A 6 -33.09 32.92 -34.49
N LEU A 7 -32.50 33.69 -33.59
CA LEU A 7 -32.96 33.80 -32.20
C LEU A 7 -34.38 34.38 -32.12
N ALA A 8 -34.71 35.36 -32.97
CA ALA A 8 -36.07 35.91 -33.03
C ALA A 8 -37.10 34.87 -33.48
N LEU A 9 -36.77 34.04 -34.49
CA LEU A 9 -37.67 32.97 -34.95
C LEU A 9 -37.86 31.89 -33.88
N TYR A 10 -36.78 31.53 -33.19
CA TYR A 10 -36.84 30.58 -32.08
C TYR A 10 -37.69 31.13 -30.91
N GLU A 11 -37.56 32.40 -30.56
CA GLU A 11 -38.41 33.08 -29.57
C GLU A 11 -39.89 33.13 -29.98
N GLU A 12 -40.18 33.14 -31.29
CA GLU A 12 -41.54 33.05 -31.85
C GLU A 12 -42.10 31.60 -31.84
N GLY A 13 -41.29 30.62 -31.46
CA GLY A 13 -41.66 29.20 -31.34
C GLY A 13 -41.34 28.35 -32.56
N GLU A 14 -40.57 28.87 -33.53
CA GLU A 14 -40.03 28.05 -34.62
C GLU A 14 -38.94 27.12 -34.10
N THR A 15 -39.01 25.85 -34.47
CA THR A 15 -38.03 24.83 -34.06
C THR A 15 -37.49 24.03 -35.24
N ASP A 16 -38.04 24.21 -36.44
CA ASP A 16 -37.58 23.55 -37.67
C ASP A 16 -36.59 24.47 -38.40
N PHE A 17 -35.32 24.08 -38.33
CA PHE A 17 -34.17 24.80 -38.86
C PHE A 17 -33.28 23.91 -39.73
N GLN A 18 -33.85 22.88 -40.35
CA GLN A 18 -33.12 21.93 -41.19
C GLN A 18 -32.39 22.63 -42.35
N GLU A 19 -31.25 22.08 -42.76
CA GLU A 19 -30.44 22.52 -43.91
C GLU A 19 -29.96 23.99 -43.86
N LEU A 20 -30.04 24.65 -42.70
CA LEU A 20 -29.71 26.07 -42.58
C LEU A 20 -28.21 26.33 -42.72
N ASN A 21 -27.85 27.37 -43.48
CA ASN A 21 -26.49 27.86 -43.53
C ASN A 21 -26.28 29.03 -42.54
N LEU A 22 -25.49 28.75 -41.50
CA LEU A 22 -25.13 29.65 -40.40
C LEU A 22 -23.61 29.82 -40.26
N GLU A 23 -22.84 29.64 -41.34
CA GLU A 23 -21.37 29.70 -41.29
C GLU A 23 -20.82 30.98 -40.60
N ASN A 24 -19.83 30.81 -39.71
CA ASN A 24 -19.08 31.88 -39.05
C ASN A 24 -19.91 32.88 -38.23
N ILE A 25 -21.05 32.47 -37.67
CA ILE A 25 -21.84 33.33 -36.78
C ILE A 25 -21.49 33.16 -35.29
N ASP A 26 -21.91 34.11 -34.47
CA ASP A 26 -21.76 34.08 -33.01
C ASP A 26 -23.11 33.73 -32.37
N LEU A 27 -23.19 32.54 -31.76
CA LEU A 27 -24.32 32.00 -31.00
C LEU A 27 -23.91 31.66 -29.56
N ARG A 28 -22.92 32.38 -29.02
CA ARG A 28 -22.50 32.18 -27.63
C ARG A 28 -23.63 32.43 -26.65
N ASN A 29 -23.77 31.53 -25.68
CA ASN A 29 -24.85 31.56 -24.68
C ASN A 29 -26.26 31.48 -25.27
N ALA A 30 -26.42 31.12 -26.54
CA ALA A 30 -27.74 30.95 -27.13
C ALA A 30 -28.46 29.75 -26.49
N ASP A 31 -29.76 29.87 -26.27
CA ASP A 31 -30.63 28.73 -25.99
C ASP A 31 -31.36 28.35 -27.26
N LEU A 32 -31.05 27.16 -27.76
CA LEU A 32 -31.65 26.56 -28.94
C LEU A 32 -32.07 25.12 -28.64
N SER A 33 -32.39 24.82 -27.38
CA SER A 33 -32.75 23.47 -26.95
C SER A 33 -34.00 22.95 -27.67
N GLY A 34 -34.00 21.66 -28.02
CA GLY A 34 -35.12 21.03 -28.72
C GLY A 34 -35.29 21.40 -30.20
N ALA A 35 -34.43 22.27 -30.75
CA ALA A 35 -34.46 22.65 -32.15
C ALA A 35 -33.97 21.51 -33.07
N ASP A 36 -34.51 21.48 -34.28
CA ASP A 36 -34.10 20.58 -35.35
C ASP A 36 -33.23 21.33 -36.35
N PHE A 37 -31.94 20.99 -36.38
CA PHE A 37 -30.94 21.57 -37.25
C PHE A 37 -30.33 20.53 -38.19
N SER A 38 -30.99 19.39 -38.43
CA SER A 38 -30.40 18.33 -39.24
C SER A 38 -29.88 18.85 -40.59
N ASP A 39 -28.70 18.38 -40.98
CA ASP A 39 -28.01 18.75 -42.22
C ASP A 39 -27.66 20.25 -42.38
N ALA A 40 -27.70 21.03 -41.29
CA ALA A 40 -27.26 22.42 -41.29
C ALA A 40 -25.74 22.59 -41.46
N ASN A 41 -25.30 23.78 -41.89
CA ASN A 41 -23.89 24.17 -41.95
C ASN A 41 -23.54 25.16 -40.85
N PHE A 42 -22.80 24.68 -39.85
CA PHE A 42 -22.32 25.38 -38.66
C PHE A 42 -20.79 25.55 -38.65
N SER A 43 -20.14 25.49 -39.80
CA SER A 43 -18.69 25.66 -39.85
C SER A 43 -18.28 27.04 -39.31
N GLY A 44 -17.28 27.04 -38.42
CA GLY A 44 -16.73 28.24 -37.78
C GLY A 44 -17.68 28.97 -36.83
N VAL A 45 -18.83 28.38 -36.46
CA VAL A 45 -19.78 29.02 -35.54
C VAL A 45 -19.23 29.01 -34.11
N ASN A 46 -19.47 30.08 -33.38
CA ASN A 46 -19.19 30.13 -31.95
C ASN A 46 -20.43 29.78 -31.13
N PHE A 47 -20.46 28.57 -30.58
CA PHE A 47 -21.47 28.05 -29.66
C PHE A 47 -20.96 27.97 -28.21
N SER A 48 -19.87 28.65 -27.85
CA SER A 48 -19.33 28.54 -26.49
C SER A 48 -20.42 28.91 -25.46
N HIS A 49 -20.63 28.06 -24.45
CA HIS A 49 -21.69 28.17 -23.45
C HIS A 49 -23.15 28.09 -23.96
N ALA A 50 -23.39 27.66 -25.20
CA ALA A 50 -24.75 27.52 -25.73
C ALA A 50 -25.49 26.33 -25.09
N ASN A 51 -26.81 26.44 -24.98
CA ASN A 51 -27.71 25.34 -24.63
C ASN A 51 -28.30 24.75 -25.93
N LEU A 52 -27.81 23.57 -26.29
CA LEU A 52 -28.21 22.76 -27.44
C LEU A 52 -28.84 21.43 -26.99
N ARG A 53 -29.35 21.33 -25.75
CA ARG A 53 -29.92 20.08 -25.23
C ARG A 53 -31.09 19.59 -26.08
N ASN A 54 -31.22 18.27 -26.21
CA ASN A 54 -32.31 17.60 -26.94
C ASN A 54 -32.46 18.09 -28.39
N THR A 55 -31.39 18.55 -29.03
CA THR A 55 -31.45 19.01 -30.42
C THR A 55 -31.26 17.86 -31.39
N ASN A 56 -31.82 17.98 -32.59
CA ASN A 56 -31.46 17.12 -33.71
C ASN A 56 -30.35 17.80 -34.51
N LEU A 57 -29.14 17.26 -34.42
CA LEU A 57 -27.92 17.74 -35.05
C LEU A 57 -27.30 16.68 -35.98
N ALA A 58 -28.11 15.71 -36.42
CA ALA A 58 -27.68 14.68 -37.34
C ALA A 58 -27.16 15.29 -38.66
N GLY A 59 -26.02 14.81 -39.15
CA GLY A 59 -25.40 15.25 -40.41
C GLY A 59 -24.87 16.69 -40.43
N VAL A 60 -24.93 17.43 -39.31
CA VAL A 60 -24.53 18.84 -39.28
C VAL A 60 -23.02 19.00 -39.50
N ASN A 61 -22.64 20.00 -40.31
CA ASN A 61 -21.24 20.35 -40.50
C ASN A 61 -20.79 21.39 -39.46
N PHE A 62 -20.04 20.95 -38.46
CA PHE A 62 -19.51 21.81 -37.38
C PHE A 62 -18.03 22.18 -37.58
N HIS A 63 -17.42 21.87 -38.72
CA HIS A 63 -15.98 22.04 -38.95
C HIS A 63 -15.42 23.37 -38.38
N GLY A 64 -14.45 23.26 -37.47
CA GLY A 64 -13.77 24.40 -36.85
C GLY A 64 -14.63 25.29 -35.94
N SER A 65 -15.81 24.83 -35.51
CA SER A 65 -16.65 25.55 -34.54
C SER A 65 -16.11 25.47 -33.11
N ASP A 66 -16.56 26.40 -32.27
CA ASP A 66 -16.26 26.43 -30.84
C ASP A 66 -17.51 26.04 -30.05
N LEU A 67 -17.51 24.85 -29.47
CA LEU A 67 -18.57 24.30 -28.61
C LEU A 67 -18.09 24.19 -27.16
N SER A 68 -17.03 24.90 -26.78
CA SER A 68 -16.51 24.83 -25.41
C SER A 68 -17.58 25.22 -24.39
N ASN A 69 -17.70 24.44 -23.33
CA ASN A 69 -18.72 24.62 -22.27
C ASN A 69 -20.18 24.58 -22.76
N ALA A 70 -20.46 24.15 -24.00
CA ALA A 70 -21.82 24.03 -24.49
C ALA A 70 -22.51 22.80 -23.88
N ASP A 71 -23.84 22.86 -23.73
CA ASP A 71 -24.65 21.73 -23.29
C ASP A 71 -25.36 21.10 -24.49
N LEU A 72 -24.88 19.95 -24.96
CA LEU A 72 -25.45 19.16 -26.04
C LEU A 72 -26.17 17.90 -25.51
N SER A 73 -26.41 17.79 -24.20
CA SER A 73 -26.91 16.52 -23.65
C SER A 73 -28.22 16.09 -24.32
N ASP A 74 -28.37 14.77 -24.45
CA ASP A 74 -29.57 14.15 -25.00
C ASP A 74 -29.85 14.49 -26.48
N SER A 75 -28.86 15.02 -27.20
CA SER A 75 -28.97 15.38 -28.63
C SER A 75 -28.54 14.25 -29.56
N ASP A 76 -29.12 14.21 -30.77
CA ASP A 76 -28.70 13.29 -31.84
C ASP A 76 -27.64 13.98 -32.70
N LEU A 77 -26.40 13.49 -32.68
CA LEU A 77 -25.27 14.05 -33.42
C LEU A 77 -24.79 13.09 -34.53
N GLY A 78 -25.57 12.05 -34.84
CA GLY A 78 -25.17 10.98 -35.75
C GLY A 78 -24.69 11.51 -37.11
N GLY A 79 -23.49 11.08 -37.54
CA GLY A 79 -22.90 11.49 -38.82
C GLY A 79 -22.46 12.96 -38.92
N ALA A 80 -22.48 13.74 -37.83
CA ALA A 80 -21.99 15.12 -37.84
C ALA A 80 -20.47 15.20 -38.11
N ASN A 81 -20.04 16.31 -38.72
CA ASN A 81 -18.62 16.60 -38.94
C ASN A 81 -18.08 17.56 -37.87
N PHE A 82 -17.35 17.02 -36.89
CA PHE A 82 -16.68 17.76 -35.81
C PHE A 82 -15.16 17.94 -36.01
N SER A 83 -14.67 17.85 -37.25
CA SER A 83 -13.24 18.05 -37.49
C SER A 83 -12.77 19.43 -37.00
N GLY A 84 -11.73 19.44 -36.15
CA GLY A 84 -11.13 20.64 -35.58
C GLY A 84 -12.01 21.42 -34.59
N VAL A 85 -13.05 20.80 -34.04
CA VAL A 85 -13.98 21.46 -33.11
C VAL A 85 -13.40 21.50 -31.69
N ASN A 86 -13.64 22.60 -30.98
CA ASN A 86 -13.35 22.70 -29.56
C ASN A 86 -14.57 22.28 -28.72
N PHE A 87 -14.50 21.13 -28.06
CA PHE A 87 -15.50 20.61 -27.11
C PHE A 87 -15.01 20.66 -25.66
N SER A 88 -13.94 21.39 -25.35
CA SER A 88 -13.43 21.44 -23.99
C SER A 88 -14.55 21.83 -22.99
N HIS A 89 -14.72 21.01 -21.95
CA HIS A 89 -15.79 21.15 -20.95
C HIS A 89 -17.24 21.06 -21.47
N ALA A 90 -17.47 20.62 -22.71
CA ALA A 90 -18.82 20.46 -23.25
C ALA A 90 -19.54 19.26 -22.59
N ASN A 91 -20.86 19.36 -22.47
CA ASN A 91 -21.71 18.27 -21.98
C ASN A 91 -22.30 17.51 -23.17
N LEU A 92 -21.80 16.30 -23.41
CA LEU A 92 -22.19 15.37 -24.48
C LEU A 92 -22.85 14.10 -23.89
N ARG A 93 -23.35 14.16 -22.65
CA ARG A 93 -24.00 13.01 -22.00
C ARG A 93 -25.21 12.53 -22.80
N ASN A 94 -25.39 11.22 -22.84
CA ASN A 94 -26.49 10.55 -23.55
C ASN A 94 -26.59 10.89 -25.04
N THR A 95 -25.52 11.34 -25.68
CA THR A 95 -25.54 11.70 -27.10
C THR A 95 -25.28 10.49 -27.99
N ASN A 96 -25.88 10.51 -29.18
CA ASN A 96 -25.56 9.58 -30.25
C ASN A 96 -24.39 10.13 -31.09
N LEU A 97 -23.20 9.54 -30.95
CA LEU A 97 -21.97 9.94 -31.64
C LEU A 97 -21.56 8.92 -32.72
N ALA A 98 -22.49 8.06 -33.15
CA ALA A 98 -22.22 7.08 -34.19
C ALA A 98 -21.86 7.76 -35.53
N GLY A 99 -20.76 7.32 -36.14
CA GLY A 99 -20.30 7.79 -37.46
C GLY A 99 -19.81 9.25 -37.50
N VAL A 100 -19.52 9.83 -36.34
CA VAL A 100 -19.09 11.23 -36.24
C VAL A 100 -17.60 11.40 -36.55
N ASN A 101 -17.23 12.44 -37.31
CA ASN A 101 -15.83 12.76 -37.56
C ASN A 101 -15.28 13.74 -36.51
N PHE A 102 -14.45 13.26 -35.60
CA PHE A 102 -13.81 14.08 -34.55
C PHE A 102 -12.36 14.46 -34.89
N HIS A 103 -11.86 14.23 -36.10
CA HIS A 103 -10.45 14.42 -36.43
C HIS A 103 -9.92 15.80 -35.97
N GLY A 104 -8.89 15.79 -35.11
CA GLY A 104 -8.25 17.00 -34.58
C GLY A 104 -9.09 17.84 -33.62
N SER A 105 -10.22 17.31 -33.14
CA SER A 105 -11.06 17.97 -32.12
C SER A 105 -10.48 17.84 -30.71
N ASP A 106 -10.85 18.77 -29.83
CA ASP A 106 -10.46 18.78 -28.42
C ASP A 106 -11.67 18.46 -27.54
N LEU A 107 -11.71 17.25 -26.97
CA LEU A 107 -12.73 16.81 -26.00
C LEU A 107 -12.16 16.78 -24.58
N SER A 108 -11.07 17.49 -24.29
CA SER A 108 -10.52 17.52 -22.94
C SER A 108 -11.56 18.01 -21.92
N ASN A 109 -11.67 17.31 -20.80
CA ASN A 109 -12.67 17.62 -19.75
C ASN A 109 -14.13 17.56 -20.22
N ALA A 110 -14.44 16.98 -21.38
CA ALA A 110 -15.81 16.83 -21.85
C ALA A 110 -16.55 15.75 -21.04
N TYR A 111 -17.86 15.92 -20.90
CA TYR A 111 -18.73 14.96 -20.23
C TYR A 111 -19.42 14.07 -21.25
N LEU A 112 -18.98 12.82 -21.37
CA LEU A 112 -19.43 11.85 -22.39
C LEU A 112 -20.16 10.66 -21.78
N SER A 113 -20.53 10.70 -20.50
CA SER A 113 -21.17 9.56 -19.84
C SER A 113 -22.42 9.11 -20.61
N ASN A 114 -22.55 7.80 -20.79
CA ASN A 114 -23.60 7.16 -21.60
C ASN A 114 -23.61 7.53 -23.10
N ALA A 115 -22.59 8.20 -23.62
CA ALA A 115 -22.50 8.47 -25.05
C ALA A 115 -22.28 7.18 -25.85
N ASN A 116 -22.81 7.15 -27.07
CA ASN A 116 -22.70 6.00 -27.95
C ASN A 116 -21.74 6.27 -29.10
N PHE A 117 -20.56 5.64 -29.07
CA PHE A 117 -19.59 5.63 -30.18
C PHE A 117 -19.64 4.33 -30.98
N CYS A 118 -20.56 3.39 -30.70
CA CYS A 118 -20.67 2.14 -31.44
C CYS A 118 -20.88 2.40 -32.94
N PHE A 119 -20.35 1.49 -33.77
CA PHE A 119 -20.26 1.60 -35.24
C PHE A 119 -19.25 2.63 -35.78
N ALA A 120 -18.45 3.23 -34.90
CA ALA A 120 -17.29 4.01 -35.30
C ALA A 120 -16.29 3.25 -36.20
N ASN A 121 -16.31 1.92 -36.29
CA ASN A 121 -15.30 1.19 -37.05
C ASN A 121 -15.81 -0.14 -37.63
N ALA A 122 -16.88 -0.12 -38.41
CA ALA A 122 -17.36 -1.32 -39.11
C ALA A 122 -16.49 -1.67 -40.33
N GLN A 123 -15.22 -2.04 -40.12
CA GLN A 123 -14.64 -3.01 -41.04
C GLN A 123 -15.35 -4.34 -40.80
N ARG A 124 -15.90 -4.94 -41.86
CA ARG A 124 -16.52 -6.26 -41.83
C ARG A 124 -15.52 -7.32 -41.35
N SER A 125 -15.31 -7.47 -40.05
CA SER A 125 -14.96 -8.74 -39.44
C SER A 125 -16.23 -9.29 -38.82
N GLN A 126 -16.88 -10.20 -39.54
CA GLN A 126 -17.79 -11.16 -38.92
C GLN A 126 -17.05 -11.83 -37.75
N SER A 127 -17.80 -12.10 -36.68
CA SER A 127 -17.41 -12.75 -35.42
C SER A 127 -16.53 -11.92 -34.49
N ASP A 128 -17.14 -11.22 -33.53
CA ASP A 128 -16.94 -11.46 -32.08
C ASP A 128 -17.48 -10.34 -31.19
N CYS A 129 -17.82 -9.18 -31.75
CA CYS A 129 -18.86 -8.35 -31.13
C CYS A 129 -20.18 -9.09 -31.29
N VAL A 130 -20.60 -9.86 -30.28
CA VAL A 130 -21.99 -10.23 -30.13
C VAL A 130 -22.74 -8.91 -30.13
N TYR A 131 -23.39 -8.61 -31.26
CA TYR A 131 -24.33 -7.51 -31.42
C TYR A 131 -25.41 -7.75 -30.37
N THR A 132 -25.18 -7.31 -29.14
CA THR A 132 -26.24 -7.22 -28.15
C THR A 132 -27.19 -6.17 -28.68
N ASP A 133 -28.48 -6.49 -28.64
CA ASP A 133 -29.57 -5.69 -29.21
C ASP A 133 -29.52 -4.19 -28.78
N ASP A 134 -28.78 -3.86 -27.71
CA ASP A 134 -28.49 -2.50 -27.22
C ASP A 134 -27.61 -1.62 -28.12
N CYS A 135 -26.89 -2.19 -29.08
CA CYS A 135 -26.14 -1.37 -30.05
C CYS A 135 -27.01 -1.00 -31.26
N ILE A 136 -28.14 -1.65 -31.50
CA ILE A 136 -28.90 -1.53 -32.76
C ILE A 136 -30.07 -0.53 -32.68
N TYR A 137 -30.39 0.07 -31.53
CA TYR A 137 -31.63 0.86 -31.40
C TYR A 137 -31.46 2.37 -31.22
N ASN A 138 -32.21 3.08 -32.06
CA ASN A 138 -32.59 4.51 -32.08
C ASN A 138 -31.62 5.51 -32.71
N SER A 139 -31.49 5.47 -34.04
CA SER A 139 -31.79 6.70 -34.78
C SER A 139 -33.26 6.66 -35.16
N GLN A 140 -34.05 7.63 -34.69
CA GLN A 140 -35.45 7.82 -35.12
C GLN A 140 -35.52 8.28 -36.61
N TYR A 141 -34.35 8.49 -37.22
CA TYR A 141 -34.13 9.12 -38.51
C TYR A 141 -33.17 8.27 -39.37
N GLY A 142 -33.67 7.15 -39.91
CA GLY A 142 -33.42 6.64 -41.28
C GLY A 142 -32.01 6.46 -41.87
N TYR A 143 -30.89 6.76 -41.22
CA TYR A 143 -29.55 6.71 -41.84
C TYR A 143 -28.83 5.38 -41.56
N ALA A 144 -29.28 4.30 -42.18
CA ALA A 144 -28.72 2.96 -41.99
C ALA A 144 -27.94 2.40 -43.21
N GLU A 145 -27.65 3.17 -44.25
CA GLU A 145 -27.08 2.60 -45.48
C GLU A 145 -25.59 2.87 -45.75
N GLU A 146 -24.93 3.87 -45.17
CA GLU A 146 -23.47 4.08 -45.37
C GLU A 146 -22.86 4.76 -44.13
N LEU A 147 -22.84 4.11 -42.96
CA LEU A 147 -22.21 4.70 -41.78
C LEU A 147 -20.69 4.72 -41.95
N GLU A 148 -20.17 5.89 -42.29
CA GLU A 148 -18.75 6.23 -42.25
C GLU A 148 -18.20 5.97 -40.85
N VAL A 149 -16.97 5.44 -40.81
CA VAL A 149 -16.18 5.16 -39.61
C VAL A 149 -16.06 6.47 -38.80
N ALA A 150 -16.36 6.46 -37.49
CA ALA A 150 -16.09 7.62 -36.65
C ALA A 150 -14.56 7.77 -36.55
N ILE A 151 -14.07 8.94 -36.97
CA ILE A 151 -12.64 9.21 -37.05
C ILE A 151 -12.22 9.90 -35.76
N LEU A 152 -11.58 9.16 -34.85
CA LEU A 152 -11.03 9.69 -33.59
C LEU A 152 -9.53 10.01 -33.67
N SER A 153 -8.92 9.96 -34.86
CA SER A 153 -7.50 10.29 -35.02
C SER A 153 -7.19 11.71 -34.54
N ASP A 154 -6.11 11.87 -33.79
CA ASP A 154 -5.66 13.16 -33.23
C ASP A 154 -6.67 13.86 -32.31
N VAL A 155 -7.55 13.09 -31.66
CA VAL A 155 -8.47 13.60 -30.64
C VAL A 155 -7.81 13.61 -29.26
N ASN A 156 -7.99 14.71 -28.52
CA ASN A 156 -7.62 14.78 -27.12
C ASN A 156 -8.82 14.43 -26.22
N LEU A 157 -8.71 13.37 -25.42
CA LEU A 157 -9.71 12.91 -24.45
C LEU A 157 -9.16 12.98 -23.02
N SER A 158 -8.11 13.78 -22.77
CA SER A 158 -7.56 13.94 -21.42
C SER A 158 -8.63 14.45 -20.45
N ASP A 159 -8.70 13.82 -19.28
CA ASP A 159 -9.65 14.17 -18.21
C ASP A 159 -11.14 14.10 -18.62
N ALA A 160 -11.46 13.43 -19.73
CA ALA A 160 -12.84 13.26 -20.18
C ALA A 160 -13.59 12.24 -19.30
N GLU A 161 -14.87 12.50 -19.02
CA GLU A 161 -15.74 11.57 -18.28
C GLU A 161 -16.41 10.63 -19.28
N LEU A 162 -15.93 9.39 -19.36
CA LEU A 162 -16.35 8.32 -20.29
C LEU A 162 -17.11 7.19 -19.58
N ILE A 163 -17.61 7.41 -18.37
CA ILE A 163 -18.38 6.43 -17.59
C ILE A 163 -19.56 5.85 -18.39
N GLU A 164 -19.74 4.53 -18.37
CA GLU A 164 -20.79 3.80 -19.11
C GLU A 164 -20.77 4.05 -20.64
N THR A 165 -19.68 4.59 -21.19
CA THR A 165 -19.60 4.89 -22.63
C THR A 165 -19.43 3.61 -23.44
N LYS A 166 -20.13 3.53 -24.57
CA LYS A 166 -20.00 2.40 -25.49
C LYS A 166 -18.86 2.64 -26.48
N LEU A 167 -17.70 2.03 -26.22
CA LEU A 167 -16.46 2.15 -27.01
C LEU A 167 -16.04 0.81 -27.67
N CYS A 168 -16.97 -0.13 -27.79
CA CYS A 168 -16.72 -1.47 -28.32
C CYS A 168 -16.22 -1.41 -29.78
N GLY A 169 -15.03 -1.96 -30.04
CA GLY A 169 -14.40 -2.01 -31.36
C GLY A 169 -13.88 -0.66 -31.90
N VAL A 170 -13.89 0.39 -31.06
CA VAL A 170 -13.42 1.72 -31.45
C VAL A 170 -11.89 1.74 -31.56
N ASP A 171 -11.36 2.46 -32.56
CA ASP A 171 -9.92 2.74 -32.65
C ASP A 171 -9.57 3.98 -31.83
N LEU A 172 -8.97 3.73 -30.67
CA LEU A 172 -8.46 4.72 -29.72
C LEU A 172 -6.93 4.74 -29.71
N SER A 173 -6.28 4.18 -30.75
CA SER A 173 -4.83 4.05 -30.77
C SER A 173 -4.15 5.41 -30.86
N ASN A 174 -3.04 5.55 -30.14
CA ASN A 174 -2.24 6.78 -30.05
C ASN A 174 -2.96 7.99 -29.42
N LEU A 175 -4.18 7.83 -28.92
CA LEU A 175 -4.92 8.93 -28.32
C LEU A 175 -4.40 9.27 -26.92
N ASN A 176 -4.62 10.52 -26.54
CA ASN A 176 -4.39 10.97 -25.18
C ASN A 176 -5.67 10.81 -24.36
N LEU A 177 -5.66 9.85 -23.45
CA LEU A 177 -6.71 9.52 -22.48
C LEU A 177 -6.20 9.69 -21.04
N SER A 178 -5.13 10.48 -20.86
CA SER A 178 -4.56 10.69 -19.52
C SER A 178 -5.58 11.30 -18.57
N GLY A 179 -5.73 10.75 -17.37
CA GLY A 179 -6.71 11.21 -16.38
C GLY A 179 -8.17 10.97 -16.77
N ALA A 180 -8.45 10.35 -17.91
CA ALA A 180 -9.82 10.08 -18.33
C ALA A 180 -10.51 9.08 -17.39
N ASP A 181 -11.81 9.29 -17.17
CA ASP A 181 -12.62 8.41 -16.34
C ASP A 181 -13.40 7.42 -17.22
N LEU A 182 -12.83 6.23 -17.40
CA LEU A 182 -13.42 5.10 -18.12
C LEU A 182 -14.01 4.05 -17.15
N SER A 183 -14.35 4.44 -15.92
CA SER A 183 -14.83 3.49 -14.92
C SER A 183 -16.24 2.97 -15.21
N ASP A 184 -16.68 2.05 -14.35
CA ASP A 184 -18.10 1.74 -14.12
C ASP A 184 -18.88 1.44 -15.40
N GLY A 185 -18.60 0.30 -16.02
CA GLY A 185 -19.41 -0.22 -17.13
C GLY A 185 -19.05 0.35 -18.51
N THR A 186 -18.00 1.15 -18.62
CA THR A 186 -17.43 1.52 -19.94
C THR A 186 -17.08 0.26 -20.72
N ASP A 187 -17.65 0.14 -21.93
CA ASP A 187 -17.51 -1.03 -22.79
C ASP A 187 -16.36 -0.83 -23.77
N LEU A 188 -15.17 -1.30 -23.41
CA LEU A 188 -13.95 -1.25 -24.24
C LEU A 188 -13.69 -2.58 -24.96
N ARG A 189 -14.70 -3.47 -25.06
CA ARG A 189 -14.51 -4.77 -25.70
C ARG A 189 -13.97 -4.61 -27.11
N THR A 190 -12.93 -5.36 -27.46
CA THR A 190 -12.28 -5.33 -28.78
C THR A 190 -11.73 -3.97 -29.23
N ALA A 191 -11.73 -2.94 -28.36
CA ALA A 191 -11.22 -1.61 -28.70
C ALA A 191 -9.70 -1.65 -28.94
N ASN A 192 -9.22 -0.82 -29.87
CA ASN A 192 -7.79 -0.67 -30.12
C ASN A 192 -7.25 0.53 -29.32
N LEU A 193 -6.59 0.28 -28.19
CA LEU A 193 -5.92 1.27 -27.33
C LEU A 193 -4.39 1.23 -27.51
N SER A 194 -3.89 0.67 -28.61
CA SER A 194 -2.44 0.51 -28.79
C SER A 194 -1.72 1.85 -28.83
N ASN A 195 -0.62 1.95 -28.09
CA ASN A 195 0.17 3.18 -27.91
C ASN A 195 -0.61 4.36 -27.31
N ALA A 196 -1.83 4.16 -26.80
CA ALA A 196 -2.58 5.23 -26.15
C ALA A 196 -1.91 5.65 -24.84
N ASN A 197 -2.05 6.93 -24.49
CA ASN A 197 -1.67 7.43 -23.17
C ASN A 197 -2.86 7.33 -22.23
N LEU A 198 -2.85 6.38 -21.31
CA LEU A 198 -3.84 6.15 -20.26
C LEU A 198 -3.24 6.43 -18.86
N SER A 199 -2.20 7.27 -18.79
CA SER A 199 -1.60 7.61 -17.49
C SER A 199 -2.63 8.26 -16.58
N ASP A 200 -2.68 7.86 -15.31
CA ASP A 200 -3.64 8.37 -14.32
C ASP A 200 -5.12 8.12 -14.68
N ALA A 201 -5.42 7.33 -15.72
CA ALA A 201 -6.79 7.05 -16.13
C ALA A 201 -7.48 6.09 -15.15
N ASN A 202 -8.77 6.31 -14.92
CA ASN A 202 -9.60 5.40 -14.14
C ASN A 202 -10.27 4.38 -15.07
N LEU A 203 -9.82 3.13 -15.04
CA LEU A 203 -10.44 1.99 -15.75
C LEU A 203 -11.09 0.99 -14.76
N SER A 204 -11.35 1.40 -13.51
CA SER A 204 -11.94 0.53 -12.52
C SER A 204 -13.32 0.04 -12.99
N ASN A 205 -13.59 -1.25 -12.83
CA ASN A 205 -14.82 -1.90 -13.32
C ASN A 205 -15.07 -1.83 -14.86
N ALA A 206 -14.13 -1.33 -15.67
CA ALA A 206 -14.27 -1.30 -17.12
C ALA A 206 -14.28 -2.72 -17.71
N ASN A 207 -14.90 -2.89 -18.89
CA ASN A 207 -14.88 -4.16 -19.62
C ASN A 207 -13.82 -4.11 -20.74
N LEU A 208 -12.67 -4.73 -20.47
CA LEU A 208 -11.52 -4.74 -21.38
C LEU A 208 -11.40 -6.04 -22.20
N SER A 209 -12.46 -6.87 -22.29
CA SER A 209 -12.36 -8.14 -23.03
C SER A 209 -11.86 -7.92 -24.46
N ASP A 210 -10.78 -8.61 -24.81
CA ASP A 210 -10.18 -8.61 -26.15
C ASP A 210 -9.69 -7.24 -26.64
N ALA A 211 -9.60 -6.25 -25.76
CA ALA A 211 -9.03 -4.94 -26.07
C ALA A 211 -7.53 -5.05 -26.36
N ASN A 212 -7.03 -4.23 -27.28
CA ASN A 212 -5.61 -4.14 -27.60
C ASN A 212 -4.97 -2.94 -26.89
N LEU A 213 -4.31 -3.15 -25.75
CA LEU A 213 -3.54 -2.15 -25.00
C LEU A 213 -2.03 -2.28 -25.24
N SER A 214 -1.60 -2.89 -26.35
CA SER A 214 -0.17 -3.08 -26.60
C SER A 214 0.57 -1.75 -26.66
N ASN A 215 1.69 -1.65 -25.94
CA ASN A 215 2.50 -0.44 -25.77
C ASN A 215 1.75 0.77 -25.18
N ALA A 216 0.56 0.59 -24.60
CA ALA A 216 -0.14 1.68 -23.92
C ALA A 216 0.60 2.11 -22.65
N ASN A 217 0.53 3.39 -22.32
CA ASN A 217 1.02 3.90 -21.04
C ASN A 217 -0.11 3.87 -20.01
N LEU A 218 -0.07 2.93 -19.07
CA LEU A 218 -1.04 2.77 -17.97
C LEU A 218 -0.39 3.15 -16.63
N SER A 219 0.62 4.02 -16.64
CA SER A 219 1.28 4.44 -15.41
C SER A 219 0.29 5.12 -14.48
N ASP A 220 0.25 4.68 -13.22
CA ASP A 220 -0.63 5.22 -12.18
C ASP A 220 -2.15 5.13 -12.53
N ALA A 221 -2.51 4.29 -13.51
CA ALA A 221 -3.90 4.03 -13.87
C ALA A 221 -4.57 3.10 -12.85
N ASP A 222 -5.86 3.31 -12.60
CA ASP A 222 -6.67 2.42 -11.76
C ASP A 222 -7.32 1.35 -12.65
N LEU A 223 -6.86 0.10 -12.55
CA LEU A 223 -7.47 -1.07 -13.21
C LEU A 223 -8.15 -2.00 -12.19
N SER A 224 -8.41 -1.51 -10.98
CA SER A 224 -9.02 -2.32 -9.91
C SER A 224 -10.37 -2.86 -10.37
N ASN A 225 -10.58 -4.16 -10.16
CA ASN A 225 -11.80 -4.87 -10.57
C ASN A 225 -12.13 -4.78 -12.08
N ALA A 226 -11.23 -4.31 -12.94
CA ALA A 226 -11.47 -4.30 -14.37
C ALA A 226 -11.72 -5.73 -14.87
N THR A 227 -12.86 -5.92 -15.52
CA THR A 227 -13.35 -7.25 -15.88
C THR A 227 -12.67 -7.72 -17.16
N ASN A 228 -12.38 -9.03 -17.20
CA ASN A 228 -11.87 -9.72 -18.39
C ASN A 228 -10.55 -9.17 -18.98
N LEU A 229 -9.70 -8.59 -18.14
CA LEU A 229 -8.26 -8.38 -18.45
C LEU A 229 -7.55 -9.67 -18.90
N ASN A 230 -8.11 -10.83 -18.56
CA ASN A 230 -7.64 -12.14 -18.99
C ASN A 230 -7.68 -12.35 -20.51
N SER A 231 -8.40 -11.56 -21.31
CA SER A 231 -8.35 -11.66 -22.79
C SER A 231 -7.75 -10.43 -23.48
N ALA A 232 -7.59 -9.32 -22.76
CA ALA A 232 -6.88 -8.14 -23.26
C ALA A 232 -5.42 -8.42 -23.64
N ASN A 233 -4.92 -7.73 -24.67
CA ASN A 233 -3.52 -7.71 -25.09
C ASN A 233 -2.79 -6.53 -24.44
N LEU A 234 -2.00 -6.80 -23.40
CA LEU A 234 -1.19 -5.81 -22.70
C LEU A 234 0.28 -5.78 -23.15
N ASN A 235 0.66 -6.48 -24.23
CA ASN A 235 2.07 -6.64 -24.62
C ASN A 235 2.85 -5.31 -24.61
N ALA A 236 3.91 -5.25 -23.80
CA ALA A 236 4.79 -4.09 -23.60
C ALA A 236 4.10 -2.82 -23.06
N ALA A 237 2.94 -2.93 -22.41
CA ALA A 237 2.33 -1.82 -21.69
C ALA A 237 3.14 -1.44 -20.44
N ASN A 238 3.11 -0.16 -20.06
CA ASN A 238 3.73 0.34 -18.82
C ASN A 238 2.69 0.36 -17.69
N LEU A 239 2.87 -0.48 -16.66
CA LEU A 239 1.96 -0.63 -15.51
C LEU A 239 2.61 -0.14 -14.20
N LYS A 240 3.62 0.72 -14.30
CA LYS A 240 4.25 1.33 -13.12
C LYS A 240 3.21 2.07 -12.28
N GLY A 241 3.14 1.78 -10.98
CA GLY A 241 2.22 2.47 -10.06
C GLY A 241 0.74 2.18 -10.29
N ALA A 242 0.38 1.31 -11.24
CA ALA A 242 -1.01 0.99 -11.54
C ALA A 242 -1.66 0.22 -10.37
N ASP A 243 -2.93 0.50 -10.11
CA ASP A 243 -3.75 -0.30 -9.19
C ASP A 243 -4.33 -1.49 -9.96
N LEU A 244 -3.79 -2.67 -9.66
CA LEU A 244 -4.20 -3.98 -10.14
C LEU A 244 -4.62 -4.84 -8.93
N SER A 245 -5.15 -4.24 -7.87
CA SER A 245 -5.59 -4.99 -6.70
C SER A 245 -6.78 -5.89 -7.05
N SER A 246 -6.75 -7.13 -6.53
CA SER A 246 -7.80 -8.14 -6.71
C SER A 246 -8.11 -8.56 -8.17
N VAL A 247 -7.30 -8.17 -9.16
CA VAL A 247 -7.53 -8.56 -10.56
C VAL A 247 -7.18 -10.04 -10.79
N ASN A 248 -7.76 -10.64 -11.84
CA ASN A 248 -7.37 -11.98 -12.28
C ASN A 248 -6.45 -11.91 -13.52
N LEU A 249 -5.18 -12.25 -13.30
CA LEU A 249 -4.11 -12.26 -14.30
C LEU A 249 -3.49 -13.66 -14.47
N SER A 250 -4.20 -14.69 -14.01
CA SER A 250 -3.72 -16.07 -14.03
C SER A 250 -3.41 -16.54 -15.46
N HIS A 251 -2.36 -17.34 -15.61
CA HIS A 251 -1.89 -17.91 -16.89
C HIS A 251 -1.38 -16.92 -17.95
N LYS A 252 -1.22 -15.64 -17.63
CA LYS A 252 -0.71 -14.62 -18.59
C LYS A 252 0.80 -14.65 -18.72
N ASN A 253 1.29 -14.16 -19.86
CA ASN A 253 2.70 -13.84 -20.05
C ASN A 253 2.91 -12.34 -19.87
N PHE A 254 3.57 -11.98 -18.78
CA PHE A 254 4.02 -10.65 -18.41
C PHE A 254 5.55 -10.60 -18.26
N SER A 255 6.26 -11.46 -18.98
CA SER A 255 7.72 -11.43 -18.99
C SER A 255 8.24 -10.08 -19.47
N HIS A 256 9.27 -9.56 -18.81
CA HIS A 256 9.88 -8.24 -19.06
C HIS A 256 9.01 -6.99 -18.77
N PHE A 257 7.83 -7.14 -18.17
CA PHE A 257 6.98 -5.98 -17.86
C PHE A 257 7.53 -5.15 -16.69
N ASN A 258 7.17 -3.87 -16.68
CA ASN A 258 7.44 -2.98 -15.56
C ASN A 258 6.18 -2.79 -14.69
N PHE A 259 6.20 -3.42 -13.52
CA PHE A 259 5.24 -3.31 -12.42
C PHE A 259 5.86 -2.63 -11.18
N SER A 260 6.95 -1.87 -11.34
CA SER A 260 7.53 -1.17 -10.19
C SER A 260 6.48 -0.29 -9.52
N ASP A 261 6.44 -0.29 -8.19
CA ASP A 261 5.50 0.49 -7.39
C ASP A 261 4.01 0.16 -7.62
N ALA A 262 3.67 -0.88 -8.40
CA ALA A 262 2.27 -1.26 -8.69
C ALA A 262 1.59 -1.93 -7.48
N ASP A 263 0.28 -1.76 -7.37
CA ASP A 263 -0.53 -2.49 -6.39
C ASP A 263 -1.14 -3.74 -7.03
N LEU A 264 -0.65 -4.92 -6.65
CA LEU A 264 -1.13 -6.24 -7.05
C LEU A 264 -1.67 -7.00 -5.82
N SER A 265 -2.07 -6.29 -4.76
CA SER A 265 -2.54 -6.90 -3.51
C SER A 265 -3.79 -7.73 -3.77
N SER A 266 -3.82 -8.94 -3.22
CA SER A 266 -4.88 -9.93 -3.44
C SER A 266 -5.14 -10.34 -4.90
N ALA A 267 -4.23 -10.05 -5.84
CA ALA A 267 -4.40 -10.44 -7.24
C ALA A 267 -4.28 -11.96 -7.43
N GLU A 268 -5.04 -12.50 -8.38
CA GLU A 268 -4.98 -13.90 -8.80
C GLU A 268 -3.96 -14.06 -9.94
N LEU A 269 -2.75 -14.49 -9.59
CA LEU A 269 -1.57 -14.61 -10.44
C LEU A 269 -1.13 -16.08 -10.62
N GLU A 270 -2.04 -17.05 -10.46
CA GLU A 270 -1.70 -18.47 -10.59
C GLU A 270 -1.11 -18.74 -11.99
N ARG A 271 0.07 -19.40 -12.02
CA ARG A 271 0.76 -19.78 -13.27
C ARG A 271 1.05 -18.62 -14.22
N VAL A 272 1.13 -17.38 -13.71
CA VAL A 272 1.59 -16.24 -14.50
C VAL A 272 3.07 -16.39 -14.84
N ASP A 273 3.48 -15.93 -16.02
CA ASP A 273 4.90 -15.76 -16.37
C ASP A 273 5.31 -14.31 -16.17
N LEU A 274 6.00 -14.04 -15.06
CA LEU A 274 6.60 -12.76 -14.67
C LEU A 274 8.13 -12.80 -14.81
N SER A 275 8.68 -13.70 -15.64
CA SER A 275 10.13 -13.80 -15.80
C SER A 275 10.74 -12.49 -16.32
N TYR A 276 11.86 -12.07 -15.73
CA TYR A 276 12.51 -10.78 -16.01
C TYR A 276 11.65 -9.53 -15.76
N ALA A 277 10.48 -9.65 -15.12
CA ALA A 277 9.65 -8.50 -14.79
C ALA A 277 10.29 -7.64 -13.69
N ASN A 278 10.04 -6.33 -13.73
CA ASN A 278 10.41 -5.42 -12.66
C ASN A 278 9.21 -5.19 -11.73
N LEU A 279 9.26 -5.71 -10.53
CA LEU A 279 8.25 -5.64 -9.46
C LEU A 279 8.82 -4.93 -8.22
N SER A 280 9.88 -4.12 -8.36
CA SER A 280 10.50 -3.41 -7.24
C SER A 280 9.50 -2.51 -6.53
N ASN A 281 9.45 -2.57 -5.20
CA ASN A 281 8.48 -1.89 -4.33
C ASN A 281 6.99 -2.19 -4.61
N ALA A 282 6.66 -3.21 -5.41
CA ALA A 282 5.26 -3.56 -5.66
C ALA A 282 4.56 -4.09 -4.40
N HIS A 283 3.26 -3.84 -4.26
CA HIS A 283 2.43 -4.48 -3.24
C HIS A 283 1.83 -5.77 -3.81
N LEU A 284 2.12 -6.90 -3.20
CA LEU A 284 1.67 -8.25 -3.58
C LEU A 284 1.12 -9.00 -2.35
N ASP A 285 0.74 -8.27 -1.29
CA ASP A 285 0.23 -8.91 -0.08
C ASP A 285 -1.07 -9.65 -0.36
N CYS A 286 -1.19 -10.85 0.20
CA CYS A 286 -2.28 -11.79 -0.02
C CYS A 286 -2.47 -12.25 -1.49
N ALA A 287 -1.56 -11.95 -2.40
CA ALA A 287 -1.67 -12.38 -3.81
C ALA A 287 -1.47 -13.89 -3.97
N ASN A 288 -2.16 -14.48 -4.96
CA ASN A 288 -2.01 -15.89 -5.33
C ASN A 288 -1.01 -16.03 -6.49
N LEU A 289 0.27 -16.27 -6.19
CA LEU A 289 1.37 -16.50 -7.13
C LEU A 289 1.69 -18.00 -7.31
N LYS A 290 0.73 -18.88 -7.02
CA LYS A 290 0.94 -20.32 -7.06
C LYS A 290 1.42 -20.78 -8.44
N ASN A 291 2.48 -21.58 -8.48
CA ASN A 291 3.14 -22.05 -9.70
C ASN A 291 3.54 -20.92 -10.70
N ALA A 292 3.66 -19.66 -10.26
CA ALA A 292 4.11 -18.57 -11.11
C ALA A 292 5.59 -18.75 -11.52
N ASN A 293 5.97 -18.21 -12.68
CA ASN A 293 7.35 -18.11 -13.11
C ASN A 293 7.88 -16.69 -12.86
N LEU A 294 8.74 -16.51 -11.86
CA LEU A 294 9.38 -15.26 -11.46
C LEU A 294 10.90 -15.29 -11.72
N THR A 295 11.37 -16.18 -12.61
CA THR A 295 12.80 -16.35 -12.91
C THR A 295 13.43 -15.03 -13.34
N ASN A 296 14.53 -14.63 -12.71
CA ASN A 296 15.23 -13.34 -12.94
C ASN A 296 14.37 -12.07 -12.73
N ALA A 297 13.22 -12.16 -12.05
CA ALA A 297 12.43 -10.97 -11.73
C ALA A 297 13.12 -10.12 -10.65
N ASN A 298 12.84 -8.82 -10.65
CA ASN A 298 13.28 -7.88 -9.62
C ASN A 298 12.13 -7.61 -8.65
N LEU A 299 12.22 -8.09 -7.41
CA LEU A 299 11.28 -7.85 -6.31
C LEU A 299 11.93 -7.10 -5.14
N ILE A 300 12.95 -6.27 -5.40
CA ILE A 300 13.58 -5.44 -4.37
C ILE A 300 12.51 -4.65 -3.61
N ASN A 301 12.50 -4.75 -2.28
CA ASN A 301 11.55 -4.11 -1.36
C ASN A 301 10.06 -4.38 -1.63
N ALA A 302 9.70 -5.40 -2.41
CA ALA A 302 8.30 -5.74 -2.64
C ALA A 302 7.61 -6.24 -1.36
N ASN A 303 6.31 -5.96 -1.20
CA ASN A 303 5.51 -6.49 -0.10
C ASN A 303 4.80 -7.78 -0.53
N LEU A 304 5.22 -8.94 -0.05
CA LEU A 304 4.65 -10.27 -0.33
C LEU A 304 4.01 -10.89 0.92
N GLU A 305 3.59 -10.05 1.88
CA GLU A 305 3.01 -10.53 3.14
C GLU A 305 1.79 -11.42 2.88
N ASN A 306 1.75 -12.61 3.48
CA ASN A 306 0.67 -13.60 3.32
C ASN A 306 0.43 -14.10 1.87
N ALA A 307 1.32 -13.86 0.91
CA ALA A 307 1.17 -14.33 -0.47
C ALA A 307 1.33 -15.87 -0.59
N ASP A 308 0.59 -16.50 -1.53
CA ASP A 308 0.78 -17.91 -1.90
C ASP A 308 1.76 -18.02 -3.08
N LEU A 309 3.01 -18.39 -2.80
CA LEU A 309 4.06 -18.66 -3.79
C LEU A 309 4.31 -20.17 -3.96
N SER A 310 3.35 -21.03 -3.56
CA SER A 310 3.55 -22.47 -3.55
C SER A 310 3.84 -23.00 -4.97
N GLY A 311 4.96 -23.73 -5.11
CA GLY A 311 5.43 -24.24 -6.40
C GLY A 311 5.94 -23.19 -7.40
N ALA A 312 6.08 -21.92 -7.01
CA ALA A 312 6.59 -20.87 -7.90
C ALA A 312 8.08 -21.07 -8.24
N ASN A 313 8.50 -20.63 -9.43
CA ASN A 313 9.90 -20.59 -9.83
C ASN A 313 10.49 -19.19 -9.59
N LEU A 314 11.33 -19.06 -8.57
CA LEU A 314 12.00 -17.84 -8.11
C LEU A 314 13.52 -17.89 -8.39
N GLU A 315 13.96 -18.69 -9.38
CA GLU A 315 15.38 -18.85 -9.70
C GLU A 315 16.00 -17.50 -10.10
N ASN A 316 17.15 -17.16 -9.50
CA ASN A 316 17.87 -15.89 -9.73
C ASN A 316 17.02 -14.62 -9.47
N VAL A 317 15.96 -14.71 -8.66
CA VAL A 317 15.15 -13.54 -8.30
C VAL A 317 15.90 -12.63 -7.34
N ASP A 318 15.73 -11.32 -7.46
CA ASP A 318 16.20 -10.36 -6.46
C ASP A 318 15.05 -10.03 -5.51
N LEU A 319 15.09 -10.56 -4.28
CA LEU A 319 14.12 -10.29 -3.20
C LEU A 319 14.74 -9.40 -2.12
N SER A 320 15.80 -8.64 -2.44
CA SER A 320 16.51 -7.85 -1.45
C SER A 320 15.57 -6.84 -0.77
N GLY A 321 15.49 -6.87 0.56
CA GLY A 321 14.63 -6.02 1.36
C GLY A 321 13.13 -6.34 1.27
N ALA A 322 12.71 -7.38 0.54
CA ALA A 322 11.31 -7.74 0.39
C ALA A 322 10.67 -8.22 1.71
N ASN A 323 9.39 -7.95 1.90
CA ASN A 323 8.62 -8.47 3.04
C ASN A 323 7.90 -9.76 2.64
N LEU A 324 8.37 -10.93 3.07
CA LEU A 324 7.69 -12.22 2.83
C LEU A 324 6.96 -12.74 4.06
N GLU A 325 6.64 -11.89 5.03
CA GLU A 325 6.06 -12.36 6.29
C GLU A 325 4.82 -13.23 6.07
N ASN A 326 4.82 -14.44 6.66
CA ASN A 326 3.79 -15.46 6.52
C ASN A 326 3.48 -15.99 5.10
N ALA A 327 4.32 -15.69 4.09
CA ALA A 327 4.10 -16.20 2.74
C ALA A 327 4.29 -17.73 2.64
N ASP A 328 3.53 -18.40 1.77
CA ASP A 328 3.69 -19.83 1.49
C ASP A 328 4.68 -20.06 0.33
N LEU A 329 5.87 -20.55 0.63
CA LEU A 329 6.93 -20.89 -0.32
C LEU A 329 7.04 -22.42 -0.53
N SER A 330 6.03 -23.20 -0.13
CA SER A 330 6.08 -24.67 -0.22
C SER A 330 6.32 -25.15 -1.65
N GLY A 331 7.39 -25.91 -1.85
CA GLY A 331 7.79 -26.44 -3.16
C GLY A 331 8.32 -25.40 -4.15
N ALA A 332 8.54 -24.16 -3.74
CA ALA A 332 9.10 -23.12 -4.60
C ALA A 332 10.59 -23.35 -4.90
N ASN A 333 11.07 -22.84 -6.03
CA ASN A 333 12.48 -22.88 -6.41
C ASN A 333 13.14 -21.50 -6.21
N LEU A 334 13.94 -21.33 -5.16
CA LEU A 334 14.71 -20.12 -4.84
C LEU A 334 16.23 -20.30 -5.08
N GLU A 335 16.64 -21.20 -5.97
CA GLU A 335 18.07 -21.33 -6.32
C GLU A 335 18.65 -20.00 -6.81
N ASN A 336 19.79 -19.60 -6.24
CA ASN A 336 20.49 -18.33 -6.52
C ASN A 336 19.67 -17.05 -6.26
N ALA A 337 18.57 -17.12 -5.50
CA ALA A 337 17.81 -15.93 -5.12
C ALA A 337 18.61 -15.05 -4.13
N ASP A 338 18.55 -13.72 -4.31
CA ASP A 338 19.07 -12.78 -3.31
C ASP A 338 17.97 -12.46 -2.29
N LEU A 339 18.16 -12.88 -1.04
CA LEU A 339 17.26 -12.62 0.09
C LEU A 339 17.88 -11.64 1.10
N SER A 340 18.86 -10.84 0.67
CA SER A 340 19.52 -9.84 1.50
C SER A 340 18.51 -8.86 2.08
N GLY A 341 18.36 -8.84 3.41
CA GLY A 341 17.42 -7.97 4.11
C GLY A 341 15.95 -8.40 4.04
N ALA A 342 15.63 -9.51 3.38
CA ALA A 342 14.25 -9.97 3.23
C ALA A 342 13.66 -10.49 4.56
N ASN A 343 12.43 -10.11 4.89
CA ASN A 343 11.73 -10.61 6.07
C ASN A 343 11.11 -11.98 5.80
N LEU A 344 11.74 -13.04 6.33
CA LEU A 344 11.28 -14.43 6.18
C LEU A 344 10.44 -14.94 7.37
N THR A 345 10.02 -14.05 8.27
CA THR A 345 9.26 -14.44 9.48
C THR A 345 7.95 -15.11 9.10
N GLY A 346 7.62 -16.23 9.71
CA GLY A 346 6.38 -16.96 9.46
C GLY A 346 6.28 -17.70 8.12
N THR A 347 7.22 -17.49 7.19
CA THR A 347 7.18 -18.16 5.87
C THR A 347 7.12 -19.68 6.00
N ILE A 348 6.35 -20.31 5.11
CA ILE A 348 6.17 -21.76 5.06
C ILE A 348 7.07 -22.33 3.96
N ILE A 349 7.93 -23.28 4.30
CA ILE A 349 8.71 -24.08 3.34
C ILE A 349 8.53 -25.56 3.63
N ASP A 350 8.77 -26.40 2.63
CA ASP A 350 8.71 -27.86 2.74
C ASP A 350 9.98 -28.55 2.18
N ILE A 351 10.00 -29.88 2.17
CA ILE A 351 11.13 -30.68 1.66
C ILE A 351 11.38 -30.53 0.16
N LYS A 352 10.42 -29.98 -0.59
CA LYS A 352 10.54 -29.77 -2.03
C LYS A 352 11.05 -28.36 -2.35
N THR A 353 11.04 -27.47 -1.36
CA THR A 353 11.50 -26.09 -1.52
C THR A 353 13.01 -26.11 -1.75
N GLN A 354 13.45 -25.53 -2.86
CA GLN A 354 14.87 -25.41 -3.20
C GLN A 354 15.33 -24.03 -2.76
N ILE A 355 16.32 -23.95 -1.88
CA ILE A 355 16.81 -22.69 -1.32
C ILE A 355 18.27 -22.84 -0.93
N ASP A 356 19.07 -21.81 -1.20
CA ASP A 356 20.50 -21.82 -0.90
C ASP A 356 20.77 -22.02 0.59
N HIS A 357 21.87 -22.73 0.88
CA HIS A 357 22.24 -23.15 2.23
C HIS A 357 22.28 -21.99 3.24
N LYS A 358 22.76 -20.81 2.81
CA LYS A 358 22.78 -19.58 3.62
C LYS A 358 21.36 -19.22 4.08
N TRP A 359 20.45 -19.07 3.14
CA TRP A 359 19.09 -18.63 3.43
C TRP A 359 18.27 -19.71 4.16
N ALA A 360 18.56 -20.99 3.91
CA ALA A 360 18.01 -22.09 4.71
C ALA A 360 18.39 -21.98 6.21
N ILE A 361 19.62 -21.54 6.52
CA ILE A 361 20.03 -21.29 7.90
C ILE A 361 19.31 -20.07 8.48
N VAL A 362 19.25 -18.96 7.73
CA VAL A 362 18.54 -17.74 8.15
C VAL A 362 17.08 -18.05 8.49
N TRP A 363 16.37 -18.75 7.59
CA TRP A 363 15.00 -19.19 7.80
C TRP A 363 14.84 -20.02 9.09
N LYS A 364 15.73 -20.98 9.33
CA LYS A 364 15.74 -21.79 10.56
C LYS A 364 15.96 -20.96 11.81
N ILE A 365 16.74 -19.88 11.74
CA ILE A 365 17.03 -19.03 12.90
C ILE A 365 15.79 -18.22 13.31
N ILE A 366 15.03 -17.72 12.34
CA ILE A 366 13.88 -16.84 12.56
C ILE A 366 12.63 -17.66 12.92
N ASN A 367 12.40 -18.80 12.26
CA ASN A 367 11.14 -19.56 12.36
C ASN A 367 11.14 -20.70 13.40
N LYS A 368 12.06 -20.66 14.39
CA LYS A 368 12.26 -21.73 15.38
C LYS A 368 11.01 -22.14 16.16
N GLU A 369 10.14 -21.20 16.50
CA GLU A 369 8.96 -21.48 17.35
C GLU A 369 7.81 -22.09 16.55
N ASN A 370 7.65 -21.71 15.28
CA ASN A 370 6.66 -22.29 14.38
C ASN A 370 6.97 -23.77 14.10
N LEU A 371 8.24 -24.15 14.03
CA LEU A 371 8.66 -25.55 13.88
C LEU A 371 8.18 -26.43 15.05
N ALA A 372 8.11 -25.89 16.28
CA ALA A 372 7.64 -26.65 17.43
C ALA A 372 6.11 -26.88 17.42
N GLN A 373 5.34 -25.95 16.85
CA GLN A 373 3.89 -26.07 16.70
C GLN A 373 3.49 -26.96 15.52
N ILE A 374 4.18 -26.83 14.38
CA ILE A 374 3.96 -27.65 13.17
C ILE A 374 4.24 -29.14 13.47
N ASN A 375 5.30 -29.42 14.23
CA ASN A 375 5.67 -30.79 14.62
C ASN A 375 4.66 -31.47 15.57
N GLN A 376 3.77 -30.73 16.23
CA GLN A 376 2.72 -31.31 17.07
C GLN A 376 1.48 -31.75 16.28
N GLN A 377 1.30 -31.28 15.04
CA GLN A 377 0.09 -31.51 14.25
C GLN A 377 0.24 -32.51 13.08
N LYS A 378 1.46 -32.89 12.68
CA LYS A 378 1.69 -33.84 11.58
C LYS A 378 2.65 -34.96 11.98
N GLU A 379 2.10 -36.17 12.12
CA GLU A 379 2.79 -37.40 12.52
C GLU A 379 3.71 -38.00 11.44
N ASN A 380 4.02 -37.33 10.33
CA ASN A 380 4.94 -37.88 9.34
C ASN A 380 5.62 -36.78 8.53
N GLN A 381 6.97 -36.83 8.51
CA GLN A 381 7.89 -35.96 7.76
C GLN A 381 7.86 -34.54 8.34
N ILE A 382 8.82 -34.09 9.14
CA ILE A 382 10.19 -33.81 8.71
C ILE A 382 11.12 -33.76 9.94
N SER A 383 12.14 -34.61 10.00
CA SER A 383 13.30 -34.36 10.89
C SER A 383 14.18 -33.27 10.27
N LEU A 384 13.69 -32.02 10.21
CA LEU A 384 14.53 -30.87 9.89
C LEU A 384 15.34 -30.63 11.16
N PHE A 385 16.53 -31.23 11.19
CA PHE A 385 17.64 -31.05 12.12
C PHE A 385 17.34 -30.23 13.37
N GLU A 386 17.44 -30.86 14.54
CA GLU A 386 17.39 -30.20 15.84
C GLU A 386 18.19 -28.89 15.86
N ILE A 387 17.48 -27.76 15.86
CA ILE A 387 18.08 -26.41 15.82
C ILE A 387 18.98 -26.14 17.02
N ASN A 388 18.72 -26.82 18.14
CA ASN A 388 19.48 -26.69 19.39
C ASN A 388 20.95 -27.15 19.26
N HIS A 389 21.31 -27.77 18.14
CA HIS A 389 22.67 -28.22 17.83
C HIS A 389 23.22 -27.64 16.51
N LEU A 390 22.58 -26.63 15.91
CA LEU A 390 23.14 -25.96 14.73
C LEU A 390 24.46 -25.28 15.12
N ASN A 391 25.57 -25.84 14.64
CA ASN A 391 26.87 -25.20 14.75
C ASN A 391 26.98 -24.15 13.64
N LEU A 392 26.98 -22.88 14.03
CA LEU A 392 27.02 -21.73 13.12
C LEU A 392 28.42 -21.12 13.02
N ASN A 393 29.45 -21.81 13.53
CA ASN A 393 30.82 -21.36 13.40
C ASN A 393 31.19 -21.19 11.92
N HIS A 394 31.79 -20.05 11.58
CA HIS A 394 32.15 -19.68 10.20
C HIS A 394 30.97 -19.60 9.21
N ALA A 395 29.72 -19.61 9.69
CA ALA A 395 28.57 -19.42 8.80
C ALA A 395 28.57 -18.00 8.23
N ASP A 396 28.11 -17.87 6.98
CA ASP A 396 27.79 -16.58 6.38
C ASP A 396 26.31 -16.24 6.64
N LEU A 397 26.07 -15.18 7.39
CA LEU A 397 24.76 -14.58 7.67
C LEU A 397 24.74 -13.09 7.31
N SER A 398 25.70 -12.65 6.49
CA SER A 398 25.81 -11.27 6.04
C SER A 398 24.55 -10.82 5.31
N ASN A 399 24.19 -9.55 5.49
CA ASN A 399 22.99 -8.89 4.96
C ASN A 399 21.66 -9.54 5.39
N ALA A 400 21.63 -10.53 6.29
CA ALA A 400 20.37 -11.18 6.67
C ALA A 400 19.49 -10.28 7.56
N TYR A 401 18.17 -10.48 7.47
CA TYR A 401 17.20 -9.89 8.40
C TYR A 401 16.97 -10.87 9.56
N LEU A 402 17.52 -10.60 10.74
CA LEU A 402 17.47 -11.45 11.94
C LEU A 402 16.90 -10.69 13.15
N ASN A 403 15.91 -9.82 12.92
CA ASN A 403 15.26 -9.08 14.00
C ASN A 403 14.59 -10.03 15.00
N ASN A 404 14.72 -9.71 16.29
CA ASN A 404 14.20 -10.52 17.39
C ASN A 404 14.72 -11.97 17.44
N ALA A 405 15.79 -12.29 16.71
CA ALA A 405 16.31 -13.65 16.61
C ALA A 405 16.72 -14.21 17.99
N LYS A 406 16.33 -15.46 18.26
CA LYS A 406 16.65 -16.17 19.50
C LYS A 406 17.95 -16.96 19.33
N LEU A 407 19.07 -16.33 19.70
CA LEU A 407 20.44 -16.81 19.53
C LEU A 407 21.18 -16.99 20.87
N ALA A 408 20.46 -17.03 22.00
CA ALA A 408 21.05 -17.21 23.31
C ALA A 408 21.86 -18.52 23.40
N ASN A 409 23.10 -18.41 23.91
CA ASN A 409 24.07 -19.50 24.09
C ASN A 409 24.53 -20.20 22.79
N PHE A 410 24.24 -19.65 21.61
CA PHE A 410 24.74 -20.23 20.35
C PHE A 410 26.26 -20.09 20.22
N ASN A 411 26.87 -21.05 19.53
CA ASN A 411 28.26 -20.94 19.08
C ASN A 411 28.28 -20.26 17.71
N LEU A 412 28.78 -19.02 17.68
CA LEU A 412 28.79 -18.09 16.55
C LEU A 412 30.23 -17.61 16.28
N MET A 413 31.22 -18.48 16.51
CA MET A 413 32.62 -18.12 16.34
C MET A 413 32.91 -17.88 14.86
N TYR A 414 33.57 -16.75 14.56
CA TYR A 414 33.94 -16.37 13.19
C TYR A 414 32.77 -16.34 12.20
N THR A 415 31.52 -16.27 12.68
CA THR A 415 30.35 -16.08 11.84
C THR A 415 30.40 -14.69 11.21
N ASP A 416 30.00 -14.59 9.94
CA ASP A 416 29.86 -13.33 9.25
C ASP A 416 28.44 -12.78 9.43
N PHE A 417 28.32 -11.68 10.17
CA PHE A 417 27.11 -10.90 10.42
C PHE A 417 27.22 -9.49 9.82
N SER A 418 28.08 -9.29 8.83
CA SER A 418 28.25 -7.97 8.23
C SER A 418 26.93 -7.46 7.63
N ASN A 419 26.56 -6.23 7.99
CA ASN A 419 25.30 -5.55 7.63
C ASN A 419 24.02 -6.32 7.99
N THR A 420 24.08 -7.33 8.86
CA THR A 420 22.90 -8.05 9.31
C THR A 420 22.03 -7.16 10.21
N ASN A 421 20.71 -7.29 10.11
CA ASN A 421 19.79 -6.68 11.05
C ASN A 421 19.54 -7.62 12.24
N LEU A 422 20.12 -7.32 13.41
CA LEU A 422 19.94 -8.05 14.66
C LEU A 422 19.21 -7.19 15.71
N HIS A 423 18.36 -6.26 15.26
CA HIS A 423 17.61 -5.40 16.16
C HIS A 423 16.78 -6.24 17.13
N SER A 424 16.85 -5.91 18.42
CA SER A 424 16.15 -6.61 19.51
C SER A 424 16.45 -8.12 19.64
N ALA A 425 17.51 -8.63 19.00
CA ALA A 425 17.87 -10.04 19.07
C ALA A 425 18.33 -10.47 20.48
N ASP A 426 18.01 -11.71 20.86
CA ASP A 426 18.49 -12.32 22.11
C ASP A 426 19.79 -13.09 21.87
N LEU A 427 20.92 -12.50 22.25
CA LEU A 427 22.27 -13.03 22.11
C LEU A 427 22.90 -13.36 23.47
N ARG A 428 22.09 -13.56 24.52
CA ARG A 428 22.58 -13.83 25.88
C ARG A 428 23.52 -15.04 25.92
N GLY A 429 24.72 -14.86 26.47
CA GLY A 429 25.70 -15.93 26.59
C GLY A 429 26.23 -16.50 25.25
N ALA A 430 25.89 -15.90 24.11
CA ALA A 430 26.37 -16.36 22.81
C ALA A 430 27.88 -16.19 22.68
N ASN A 431 28.53 -17.12 21.97
CA ASN A 431 29.96 -17.06 21.68
C ASN A 431 30.21 -16.47 20.29
N LEU A 432 30.46 -15.16 20.22
CA LEU A 432 30.74 -14.35 19.03
C LEU A 432 32.24 -14.09 18.84
N THR A 433 33.11 -14.96 19.37
CA THR A 433 34.56 -14.76 19.29
C THR A 433 35.01 -14.66 17.84
N GLY A 434 35.69 -13.56 17.49
CA GLY A 434 36.20 -13.30 16.14
C GLY A 434 35.12 -13.14 15.06
N ALA A 435 33.85 -12.99 15.43
CA ALA A 435 32.76 -12.77 14.46
C ALA A 435 32.95 -11.43 13.72
N ASN A 436 32.56 -11.40 12.45
CA ASN A 436 32.46 -10.16 11.69
C ASN A 436 31.09 -9.54 11.95
N LEU A 437 31.04 -8.44 12.69
CA LEU A 437 29.82 -7.69 13.04
C LEU A 437 29.87 -6.29 12.40
N SER A 438 30.61 -6.11 11.30
CA SER A 438 30.76 -4.80 10.68
C SER A 438 29.44 -4.29 10.11
N GLY A 439 29.01 -3.07 10.44
CA GLY A 439 27.76 -2.49 9.96
C GLY A 439 26.48 -3.13 10.52
N VAL A 440 26.61 -4.06 11.47
CA VAL A 440 25.46 -4.76 12.06
C VAL A 440 24.54 -3.79 12.80
N ASN A 441 23.23 -3.97 12.69
CA ASN A 441 22.26 -3.29 13.56
C ASN A 441 21.99 -4.16 14.79
N LEU A 442 22.54 -3.81 15.94
CA LEU A 442 22.34 -4.46 17.24
C LEU A 442 21.50 -3.59 18.18
N GLN A 443 20.74 -2.63 17.66
CA GLN A 443 19.92 -1.78 18.51
C GLN A 443 18.98 -2.62 19.36
N GLU A 444 18.86 -2.29 20.66
CA GLU A 444 18.02 -3.01 21.64
C GLU A 444 18.36 -4.49 21.85
N ALA A 445 19.41 -5.02 21.22
CA ALA A 445 19.78 -6.43 21.36
C ALA A 445 20.23 -6.77 22.79
N ASN A 446 19.94 -8.00 23.22
CA ASN A 446 20.34 -8.51 24.52
C ASN A 446 21.64 -9.31 24.43
N LEU A 447 22.75 -8.69 24.81
CA LEU A 447 24.10 -9.25 24.78
C LEU A 447 24.61 -9.64 26.18
N ILE A 448 23.73 -9.82 27.16
CA ILE A 448 24.16 -10.14 28.54
C ILE A 448 25.07 -11.37 28.53
N LYS A 449 26.27 -11.25 29.11
CA LYS A 449 27.29 -12.32 29.18
C LYS A 449 27.74 -12.90 27.83
N ALA A 450 27.44 -12.26 26.71
CA ALA A 450 27.93 -12.69 25.40
C ALA A 450 29.46 -12.53 25.31
N ASN A 451 30.13 -13.42 24.58
CA ASN A 451 31.57 -13.34 24.35
C ASN A 451 31.88 -12.81 22.95
N LEU A 452 32.25 -11.54 22.83
CA LEU A 452 32.59 -10.86 21.58
C LEU A 452 34.11 -10.66 21.44
N GLN A 453 34.94 -11.45 22.11
CA GLN A 453 36.38 -11.28 22.07
C GLN A 453 36.91 -11.27 20.62
N GLY A 454 37.65 -10.22 20.24
CA GLY A 454 38.24 -10.11 18.91
C GLY A 454 37.25 -9.90 17.76
N ALA A 455 35.97 -9.66 18.02
CA ALA A 455 34.98 -9.40 16.99
C ALA A 455 35.17 -8.02 16.32
N ASP A 456 34.83 -7.91 15.04
CA ASP A 456 34.84 -6.64 14.30
C ASP A 456 33.47 -5.95 14.39
N LEU A 457 33.34 -4.89 15.19
CA LEU A 457 32.14 -4.07 15.34
C LEU A 457 32.24 -2.75 14.55
N SER A 458 33.09 -2.67 13.53
CA SER A 458 33.25 -1.43 12.76
C SER A 458 31.90 -0.99 12.17
N ASN A 459 31.51 0.27 12.36
CA ASN A 459 30.23 0.85 11.93
C ASN A 459 28.96 0.16 12.48
N ALA A 460 29.09 -0.75 13.45
CA ALA A 460 27.96 -1.40 14.09
C ALA A 460 27.13 -0.39 14.89
N ASP A 461 25.81 -0.59 14.95
CA ASP A 461 24.91 0.21 15.78
C ASP A 461 24.48 -0.57 17.01
N LEU A 462 25.03 -0.23 18.19
CA LEU A 462 24.72 -0.87 19.47
C LEU A 462 23.92 0.03 20.41
N ARG A 463 23.25 1.07 19.89
CA ARG A 463 22.42 1.94 20.73
C ARG A 463 21.33 1.12 21.43
N TYR A 464 21.12 1.36 22.72
CA TYR A 464 20.14 0.65 23.55
C TYR A 464 20.38 -0.86 23.76
N ALA A 465 21.46 -1.44 23.24
CA ALA A 465 21.79 -2.85 23.47
C ALA A 465 22.17 -3.12 24.94
N ASN A 466 21.61 -4.17 25.56
CA ASN A 466 21.99 -4.58 26.91
C ASN A 466 23.27 -5.43 26.86
N ARG A 467 24.39 -4.83 27.24
CA ARG A 467 25.73 -5.45 27.16
C ARG A 467 26.27 -5.90 28.52
N SER A 468 25.40 -6.07 29.51
CA SER A 468 25.83 -6.35 30.89
C SER A 468 26.66 -7.64 30.97
N GLY A 469 27.91 -7.52 31.39
CA GLY A 469 28.84 -8.65 31.48
C GLY A 469 29.32 -9.22 30.13
N ALA A 470 29.07 -8.54 29.01
CA ALA A 470 29.59 -8.95 27.71
C ALA A 470 31.12 -8.78 27.64
N ASN A 471 31.83 -9.78 27.11
CA ASN A 471 33.27 -9.68 26.89
C ASN A 471 33.54 -9.00 25.54
N LEU A 472 33.97 -7.74 25.59
CA LEU A 472 34.29 -6.95 24.39
C LEU A 472 35.81 -6.74 24.23
N THR A 473 36.66 -7.58 24.83
CA THR A 473 38.12 -7.47 24.73
C THR A 473 38.59 -7.62 23.28
N TYR A 474 39.58 -6.81 22.88
CA TYR A 474 40.16 -6.82 21.52
C TYR A 474 39.18 -6.60 20.36
N THR A 475 37.99 -6.06 20.62
CA THR A 475 37.04 -5.73 19.56
C THR A 475 37.49 -4.52 18.76
N LYS A 476 37.32 -4.57 17.44
CA LYS A 476 37.46 -3.40 16.56
C LYS A 476 36.16 -2.61 16.56
N ARG A 477 36.19 -1.29 16.69
CA ARG A 477 34.99 -0.46 16.93
C ARG A 477 34.96 0.85 16.14
N ASP A 478 35.72 0.91 15.05
CA ASP A 478 35.83 2.13 14.24
C ASP A 478 34.46 2.52 13.69
N GLY A 479 33.96 3.72 14.00
CA GLY A 479 32.64 4.18 13.56
C GLY A 479 31.44 3.51 14.25
N ALA A 480 31.67 2.63 15.24
CA ALA A 480 30.58 1.98 15.97
C ALA A 480 29.78 2.99 16.81
N LYS A 481 28.45 2.90 16.75
CA LYS A 481 27.53 3.77 17.49
C LYS A 481 27.19 3.13 18.84
N PHE A 482 27.47 3.87 19.89
CA PHE A 482 27.06 3.56 21.26
C PHE A 482 26.30 4.75 21.84
N LEU A 483 25.41 4.51 22.80
CA LEU A 483 24.99 5.61 23.69
C LEU A 483 26.14 5.91 24.65
N THR A 484 26.45 7.20 24.83
CA THR A 484 27.69 7.70 25.41
C THR A 484 27.79 7.59 26.93
N SER A 485 26.76 7.07 27.61
CA SER A 485 26.78 6.79 29.05
C SER A 485 26.03 5.49 29.30
N ASP A 486 26.50 4.68 30.25
CA ASP A 486 25.73 3.55 30.76
C ASP A 486 24.33 4.05 31.12
N ILE A 487 23.34 3.65 30.31
CA ILE A 487 21.92 3.99 30.51
C ILE A 487 21.47 3.49 31.88
N SER A 488 22.16 2.48 32.41
CA SER A 488 21.97 1.95 33.75
C SER A 488 21.97 3.07 34.78
N CYS A 489 20.84 3.22 35.46
CA CYS A 489 20.71 4.16 36.56
C CYS A 489 21.22 3.49 37.84
N PRO A 490 21.99 4.18 38.68
CA PRO A 490 22.44 3.64 39.97
C PRO A 490 21.27 3.64 40.97
N TRP A 491 20.30 2.75 40.78
CA TRP A 491 19.05 2.63 41.55
C TRP A 491 19.26 2.55 43.06
N ASN A 492 20.42 2.07 43.50
CA ASN A 492 20.82 2.03 44.91
C ASN A 492 20.95 3.42 45.55
N GLN A 493 21.15 4.49 44.76
CA GLN A 493 21.21 5.88 45.24
C GLN A 493 19.84 6.42 45.68
N LEU A 494 18.74 5.82 45.20
CA LEU A 494 17.39 6.28 45.52
C LEU A 494 16.83 5.58 46.77
N ASN A 495 15.96 6.30 47.48
CA ASN A 495 14.99 5.73 48.41
C ASN A 495 13.59 5.72 47.77
N ASP A 496 12.62 5.06 48.41
CA ASP A 496 11.26 4.90 47.87
C ASP A 496 10.60 6.26 47.53
N GLU A 497 10.80 7.27 48.38
CA GLU A 497 10.27 8.62 48.17
C GLU A 497 10.89 9.32 46.96
N GLN A 498 12.21 9.16 46.75
CA GLN A 498 12.91 9.68 45.58
C GLN A 498 12.51 8.94 44.30
N PHE A 499 12.25 7.63 44.37
CA PHE A 499 11.77 6.87 43.22
C PHE A 499 10.34 7.26 42.83
N GLU A 500 9.44 7.48 43.80
CA GLU A 500 8.10 8.01 43.51
C GLU A 500 8.15 9.41 42.89
N LEU A 501 9.09 10.27 43.32
CA LEU A 501 9.30 11.59 42.70
C LEU A 501 9.85 11.49 41.27
N LEU A 502 10.78 10.55 41.02
CA LEU A 502 11.26 10.26 39.67
C LEU A 502 10.11 9.81 38.76
N CYS A 503 9.28 8.87 39.22
CA CYS A 503 8.09 8.44 38.49
C CYS A 503 7.12 9.60 38.23
N TYR A 504 6.93 10.50 39.20
CA TYR A 504 6.11 11.70 39.04
C TYR A 504 6.62 12.59 37.91
N ASP A 505 7.92 12.85 37.87
CA ASP A 505 8.54 13.67 36.82
C ASP A 505 8.41 13.01 35.43
N ILE A 506 8.60 11.69 35.35
CA ILE A 506 8.41 10.93 34.11
C ILE A 506 6.97 11.02 33.61
N ILE A 507 5.99 10.82 34.50
CA ILE A 507 4.56 10.89 34.13
C ILE A 507 4.19 12.32 33.69
N LYS A 508 4.70 13.33 34.39
CA LYS A 508 4.47 14.73 34.06
C LYS A 508 5.01 15.07 32.68
N GLU A 509 6.20 14.61 32.36
CA GLU A 509 6.85 14.86 31.07
C GLU A 509 6.20 14.04 29.95
N LYS A 510 6.00 12.73 30.12
CA LYS A 510 5.45 11.89 29.05
C LYS A 510 3.99 12.19 28.71
N HIS A 511 3.14 12.38 29.72
CA HIS A 511 1.70 12.44 29.51
C HIS A 511 1.12 13.85 29.47
N HIS A 512 1.91 14.86 29.86
CA HIS A 512 1.46 16.24 30.03
C HIS A 512 0.05 16.35 30.64
N PRO A 513 -0.19 15.73 31.81
CA PRO A 513 -1.54 15.61 32.36
C PRO A 513 -2.10 16.97 32.76
N ASN A 514 -3.43 17.11 32.69
CA ASN A 514 -4.12 18.32 33.14
C ASN A 514 -3.94 18.53 34.65
N GLU A 515 -3.96 17.45 35.42
CA GLU A 515 -3.73 17.42 36.86
C GLU A 515 -2.92 16.18 37.25
N ILE A 516 -1.98 16.33 38.20
CA ILE A 516 -1.18 15.23 38.73
C ILE A 516 -0.86 15.44 40.21
N HIS A 517 -1.08 14.41 41.03
CA HIS A 517 -0.92 14.43 42.47
C HIS A 517 -0.08 13.24 42.95
N LYS A 518 0.99 13.52 43.70
CA LYS A 518 1.74 12.50 44.45
C LYS A 518 1.11 12.31 45.83
N MET A 519 0.86 11.06 46.23
CA MET A 519 0.30 10.75 47.55
C MET A 519 1.38 10.82 48.66
N GLY A 520 0.97 11.12 49.89
CA GLY A 520 1.86 11.38 51.03
C GLY A 520 2.41 10.13 51.74
N LYS A 521 3.37 10.33 52.67
CA LYS A 521 4.20 9.31 53.36
C LYS A 521 3.49 8.20 54.13
N SER A 522 2.17 8.23 54.30
CA SER A 522 1.50 7.14 54.98
C SER A 522 1.58 5.91 54.09
N ARG A 523 2.29 4.85 54.51
CA ARG A 523 2.12 3.49 53.98
C ARG A 523 0.64 3.28 53.75
N SER A 524 0.26 3.33 52.49
CA SER A 524 -1.09 3.69 52.15
C SER A 524 -2.00 2.60 52.73
N ARG A 525 -2.90 2.97 53.65
CA ARG A 525 -3.95 2.06 54.12
C ARG A 525 -4.92 1.69 52.98
N ASP A 526 -4.66 2.18 51.78
CA ASP A 526 -5.50 2.06 50.59
C ASP A 526 -4.90 1.19 49.46
N GLY A 527 -3.74 0.56 49.68
CA GLY A 527 -3.31 -0.55 48.84
C GLY A 527 -2.79 -0.18 47.46
N GLY A 528 -1.87 0.78 47.35
CA GLY A 528 -0.98 0.88 46.18
C GLY A 528 -1.19 2.05 45.21
N ARG A 529 -1.86 3.12 45.61
CA ARG A 529 -1.95 4.37 44.83
C ARG A 529 -0.87 5.36 45.30
N ASP A 530 0.22 5.47 44.55
CA ASP A 530 1.35 6.34 44.90
C ASP A 530 1.26 7.69 44.16
N ILE A 531 0.74 7.69 42.93
CA ILE A 531 0.47 8.88 42.11
C ILE A 531 -0.92 8.75 41.49
N GLU A 532 -1.62 9.85 41.31
CA GLU A 532 -2.79 9.91 40.42
C GLU A 532 -2.69 11.07 39.45
N PHE A 533 -3.14 10.87 38.21
CA PHE A 533 -3.14 11.92 37.19
C PHE A 533 -4.37 11.83 36.28
N TYR A 534 -4.66 12.93 35.58
CA TYR A 534 -5.82 13.06 34.70
C TYR A 534 -5.38 13.31 33.27
N LYS A 535 -5.76 12.40 32.36
CA LYS A 535 -5.47 12.50 30.93
C LYS A 535 -6.74 12.88 30.16
N SER A 536 -6.65 13.91 29.31
CA SER A 536 -7.78 14.28 28.44
C SER A 536 -7.91 13.27 27.30
N THR A 537 -9.11 12.73 27.10
CA THR A 537 -9.43 11.87 25.93
C THR A 537 -10.27 12.62 24.90
N SER A 538 -10.89 13.74 25.28
CA SER A 538 -11.59 14.72 24.42
C SER A 538 -11.81 16.04 25.18
N ILE A 539 -12.39 17.06 24.52
CA ILE A 539 -12.58 18.44 25.06
C ILE A 539 -13.37 18.46 26.39
N ASN A 540 -14.22 17.45 26.66
CA ASN A 540 -15.07 17.39 27.87
C ASN A 540 -14.91 16.10 28.68
N ASN A 541 -13.92 15.24 28.41
CA ASN A 541 -13.78 13.95 29.08
C ASN A 541 -12.34 13.73 29.57
N GLN A 542 -12.19 13.52 30.88
CA GLN A 542 -10.92 13.24 31.53
C GLN A 542 -10.95 11.85 32.16
N VAL A 543 -9.88 11.10 31.94
CA VAL A 543 -9.70 9.78 32.53
C VAL A 543 -8.70 9.87 33.67
N LYS A 544 -9.11 9.40 34.85
CA LYS A 544 -8.24 9.28 36.02
C LYS A 544 -7.39 8.02 35.93
N TRP A 545 -6.10 8.21 36.15
CA TRP A 545 -5.07 7.17 36.22
C TRP A 545 -4.49 7.05 37.62
N ILE A 546 -4.18 5.82 38.02
CA ILE A 546 -3.46 5.52 39.26
C ILE A 546 -2.12 4.89 38.90
N VAL A 547 -1.04 5.40 39.49
CA VAL A 547 0.31 4.84 39.36
C VAL A 547 0.75 4.22 40.67
N GLN A 548 1.25 3.00 40.59
CA GLN A 548 1.94 2.31 41.67
C GLN A 548 3.44 2.26 41.39
N CYS A 549 4.25 2.75 42.33
CA CYS A 549 5.70 2.85 42.23
C CYS A 549 6.37 1.83 43.15
N LYS A 550 7.31 1.06 42.61
CA LYS A 550 8.10 0.09 43.40
C LYS A 550 9.59 0.22 43.13
N LEU A 551 10.32 0.73 44.12
CA LEU A 551 11.78 0.66 44.12
C LEU A 551 12.21 -0.75 44.52
N ILE A 552 12.91 -1.45 43.64
CA ILE A 552 13.45 -2.78 43.90
C ILE A 552 14.97 -2.71 43.95
N LYS A 553 15.55 -3.11 45.08
CA LYS A 553 17.00 -3.20 45.26
C LYS A 553 17.46 -4.65 45.10
N ASN A 554 18.58 -4.86 44.40
CA ASN A 554 19.27 -6.16 44.18
C ASN A 554 18.65 -7.09 43.10
N GLU A 555 18.33 -6.58 41.91
CA GLU A 555 17.96 -7.38 40.72
C GLU A 555 16.74 -8.31 40.89
N LYS A 556 15.90 -8.09 41.90
CA LYS A 556 14.68 -8.89 42.09
C LYS A 556 13.61 -8.49 41.06
N SER A 557 12.76 -9.43 40.68
CA SER A 557 11.58 -9.15 39.87
C SER A 557 10.40 -8.69 40.72
N LEU A 558 9.51 -7.89 40.11
CA LEU A 558 8.21 -7.55 40.65
C LEU A 558 7.18 -8.60 40.19
N SER A 559 6.61 -9.32 41.15
CA SER A 559 5.64 -10.39 40.90
C SER A 559 4.18 -9.95 41.06
N GLY A 560 3.26 -10.70 40.45
CA GLY A 560 1.81 -10.42 40.49
C GLY A 560 1.22 -10.43 41.91
N LYS A 561 1.87 -11.12 42.86
CA LYS A 561 1.53 -11.15 44.29
C LYS A 561 1.87 -9.85 45.03
N SER A 562 2.79 -9.06 44.48
CA SER A 562 3.30 -7.83 45.09
C SER A 562 2.45 -6.60 44.78
N ILE A 563 1.55 -6.73 43.80
CA ILE A 563 0.55 -5.74 43.41
C ILE A 563 -0.79 -6.14 43.99
N SER A 564 -1.49 -5.17 44.58
CA SER A 564 -2.81 -5.30 45.18
C SER A 564 -3.88 -5.73 44.18
N ASP A 565 -5.11 -5.91 44.65
CA ASP A 565 -6.28 -6.17 43.80
C ASP A 565 -6.59 -4.92 42.97
N ILE A 566 -6.22 -4.96 41.68
CA ILE A 566 -6.30 -3.84 40.74
C ILE A 566 -7.77 -3.44 40.51
N PRO A 567 -8.72 -4.36 40.23
CA PRO A 567 -10.15 -4.03 40.15
C PRO A 567 -10.69 -3.34 41.39
N TYR A 568 -10.34 -3.82 42.58
CA TYR A 568 -10.78 -3.20 43.83
C TYR A 568 -10.26 -1.76 43.96
N MET A 569 -8.98 -1.54 43.65
CA MET A 569 -8.35 -0.23 43.75
C MET A 569 -8.89 0.77 42.71
N LEU A 570 -9.03 0.36 41.45
CA LEU A 570 -9.60 1.19 40.38
C LEU A 570 -11.07 1.53 40.66
N GLY A 571 -11.87 0.55 41.10
CA GLY A 571 -13.27 0.75 41.46
C GLY A 571 -13.44 1.68 42.67
N ARG A 572 -12.61 1.52 43.71
CA ARG A 572 -12.64 2.38 44.90
C ARG A 572 -12.34 3.85 44.59
N TYR A 573 -11.50 4.10 43.60
CA TYR A 573 -11.02 5.44 43.26
C TYR A 573 -11.61 6.02 41.97
N ASN A 574 -12.58 5.32 41.37
CA ASN A 574 -13.21 5.69 40.12
C ASN A 574 -12.18 6.01 39.02
N ALA A 575 -11.14 5.19 38.92
CA ALA A 575 -10.08 5.30 37.93
C ALA A 575 -10.30 4.28 36.81
N ARG A 576 -9.98 4.64 35.57
CA ARG A 576 -10.04 3.73 34.42
C ARG A 576 -8.67 3.35 33.86
N GLY A 577 -7.61 4.02 34.31
CA GLY A 577 -6.23 3.72 33.94
C GLY A 577 -5.38 3.28 35.14
N PHE A 578 -4.50 2.31 34.92
CA PHE A 578 -3.54 1.82 35.91
C PHE A 578 -2.13 1.78 35.31
N CYS A 579 -1.15 2.31 36.04
CA CYS A 579 0.26 2.24 35.66
C CYS A 579 1.09 1.62 36.78
N VAL A 580 1.97 0.68 36.45
CA VAL A 580 2.99 0.18 37.37
C VAL A 580 4.37 0.62 36.92
N MET A 581 5.13 1.26 37.81
CA MET A 581 6.49 1.70 37.56
C MET A 581 7.46 1.07 38.57
N THR A 582 8.52 0.44 38.09
CA THR A 582 9.48 -0.27 38.95
C THR A 582 10.91 -0.18 38.43
N SER A 583 11.87 -0.17 39.35
CA SER A 583 13.32 -0.25 39.06
C SER A 583 13.84 -1.70 38.97
N GLY A 584 12.94 -2.68 39.00
CA GLY A 584 13.27 -4.09 38.74
C GLY A 584 12.64 -4.61 37.44
N VAL A 585 12.88 -5.89 37.13
CA VAL A 585 12.20 -6.60 36.03
C VAL A 585 10.75 -6.88 36.43
N ILE A 586 9.81 -6.73 35.50
CA ILE A 586 8.43 -7.23 35.67
C ILE A 586 8.41 -8.70 35.24
N ASP A 587 8.02 -9.61 36.12
CA ASP A 587 7.95 -11.03 35.75
C ASP A 587 6.67 -11.41 35.00
N SER A 588 6.64 -12.62 34.45
CA SER A 588 5.51 -13.14 33.69
C SER A 588 4.22 -13.16 34.51
N THR A 589 4.28 -13.43 35.82
CA THR A 589 3.08 -13.51 36.67
C THR A 589 2.40 -12.16 36.83
N LEU A 590 3.17 -11.06 36.91
CA LEU A 590 2.61 -9.73 36.92
C LEU A 590 2.13 -9.32 35.52
N HIS A 591 2.88 -9.68 34.48
CA HIS A 591 2.46 -9.36 33.12
C HIS A 591 1.13 -10.02 32.74
N GLU A 592 0.97 -11.31 33.02
CA GLU A 592 -0.27 -12.07 32.82
C GLU A 592 -1.44 -11.46 33.62
N LYS A 593 -1.19 -11.10 34.88
CA LYS A 593 -2.21 -10.45 35.73
C LYS A 593 -2.67 -9.12 35.12
N LEU A 594 -1.76 -8.30 34.62
CA LEU A 594 -2.10 -7.02 34.00
C LEU A 594 -2.90 -7.22 32.71
N GLU A 595 -2.43 -8.06 31.79
CA GLU A 595 -3.16 -8.33 30.53
C GLU A 595 -4.55 -8.94 30.79
N TYR A 596 -4.66 -9.81 31.79
CA TYR A 596 -5.94 -10.36 32.22
C TYR A 596 -6.94 -9.26 32.65
N GLU A 597 -6.49 -8.31 33.46
CA GLU A 597 -7.34 -7.21 33.93
C GLU A 597 -7.73 -6.23 32.82
N LYS A 598 -6.80 -5.94 31.91
CA LYS A 598 -7.05 -5.12 30.71
C LYS A 598 -8.18 -5.73 29.86
N ASN A 599 -8.05 -7.03 29.55
CA ASN A 599 -8.98 -7.72 28.66
C ASN A 599 -10.35 -7.99 29.32
N ARG A 600 -10.39 -8.29 30.62
CA ARG A 600 -11.64 -8.66 31.32
C ARG A 600 -12.47 -7.46 31.76
N ASN A 601 -11.83 -6.39 32.22
CA ASN A 601 -12.51 -5.27 32.89
C ASN A 601 -12.45 -3.95 32.09
N GLY A 602 -11.80 -3.93 30.92
CA GLY A 602 -11.78 -2.77 30.01
C GLY A 602 -11.02 -1.56 30.57
N PHE A 603 -10.00 -1.81 31.40
CA PHE A 603 -9.11 -0.78 31.95
C PHE A 603 -7.92 -0.55 31.03
N ASP A 604 -7.44 0.70 30.98
CA ASP A 604 -6.17 1.01 30.34
C ASP A 604 -5.02 0.66 31.28
N ILE A 605 -4.00 -0.03 30.78
CA ILE A 605 -2.85 -0.45 31.58
C ILE A 605 -1.54 -0.05 30.93
N GLU A 606 -0.65 0.51 31.74
CA GLU A 606 0.71 0.87 31.38
C GLU A 606 1.73 0.23 32.34
N LYS A 607 2.90 -0.14 31.82
CA LYS A 607 3.96 -0.80 32.59
C LYS A 607 5.31 -0.18 32.27
N TRP A 608 6.11 0.03 33.31
CA TRP A 608 7.47 0.53 33.22
C TRP A 608 8.37 -0.29 34.13
N SER A 609 9.24 -1.08 33.52
CA SER A 609 10.38 -1.67 34.21
C SER A 609 11.55 -0.67 34.20
N TYR A 610 12.67 -1.09 34.81
CA TYR A 610 13.88 -0.28 34.78
C TYR A 610 14.32 0.06 33.35
N LEU A 611 14.04 -0.80 32.35
CA LEU A 611 14.42 -0.58 30.95
C LEU A 611 13.69 0.63 30.36
N GLU A 612 12.37 0.69 30.48
CA GLU A 612 11.58 1.81 29.96
C GLU A 612 11.97 3.11 30.67
N ILE A 613 12.22 3.05 31.98
CA ILE A 613 12.63 4.23 32.74
C ILE A 613 14.03 4.69 32.33
N GLU A 614 15.00 3.79 32.23
CA GLU A 614 16.37 4.11 31.81
C GLU A 614 16.41 4.69 30.40
N ARG A 615 15.63 4.12 29.47
CA ARG A 615 15.47 4.65 28.10
C ARG A 615 14.95 6.09 28.12
N PHE A 616 13.88 6.34 28.87
CA PHE A 616 13.33 7.68 29.02
C PHE A 616 14.35 8.64 29.63
N LEU A 617 15.06 8.25 30.68
CA LEU A 617 16.07 9.11 31.31
C LEU A 617 17.32 9.36 30.45
N ALA A 618 17.59 8.51 29.46
CA ALA A 618 18.63 8.77 28.47
C ALA A 618 18.19 9.83 27.44
N GLU A 619 16.90 9.91 27.14
CA GLU A 619 16.32 10.94 26.26
C GLU A 619 16.15 12.29 26.99
N TYR A 620 15.92 12.25 28.31
CA TYR A 620 15.70 13.41 29.18
C TYR A 620 16.82 13.55 30.25
N PRO A 621 18.06 13.93 29.86
CA PRO A 621 19.21 13.97 30.76
C PRO A 621 19.03 14.97 31.92
N GLU A 622 18.25 16.02 31.74
CA GLU A 622 17.89 16.99 32.78
C GLU A 622 16.98 16.40 33.87
N ILE A 623 16.18 15.38 33.56
CA ILE A 623 15.43 14.62 34.58
C ILE A 623 16.39 13.67 35.29
N ARG A 624 17.23 12.94 34.54
CA ARG A 624 18.23 12.01 35.10
C ARG A 624 19.14 12.70 36.13
N ALA A 625 19.67 13.87 35.79
CA ALA A 625 20.59 14.64 36.63
C ALA A 625 19.97 15.12 37.96
N ARG A 626 18.64 15.19 38.08
CA ARG A 626 17.98 15.54 39.36
C ARG A 626 18.07 14.42 40.40
N TYR A 627 18.10 13.18 39.94
CA TYR A 627 17.96 11.99 40.80
C TYR A 627 19.25 11.19 40.93
N PHE A 628 20.10 11.22 39.90
CA PHE A 628 21.36 10.51 39.87
C PHE A 628 22.49 11.52 39.72
N LYS A 629 23.44 11.47 40.65
CA LYS A 629 24.69 12.21 40.53
C LYS A 629 25.69 11.29 39.84
N ASP A 630 26.24 11.77 38.73
CA ASP A 630 27.31 11.10 38.00
C ASP A 630 28.57 10.94 38.86
#